data_AF-A0A3Q0FN07-F1
#
_entry.id   AF-A0A3Q0FN07-F1
#
_cell.length_a   1.000
_cell.length_b   1.000
_cell.length_c   1.000
_cell.angle_alpha   90.00
_cell.angle_beta   90.00
_cell.angle_gamma   90.00
#
_symmetry.space_group_name_H-M   'P 1'
#
loop_
_entity.id
_entity.type
_entity.pdbx_description
1 polymer ?
#
loop_
_entity_poly.entity_id
_entity_poly.type
_entity_poly.pdbx_seq_one_letter_code
_entity_poly.pdbx_strand_id
1 'polypeptide(L)' 'MKLLTHNLLTSHVRGLRPGGGYPLGIQVEVVEGILRCPDSGREFPITKGIPNMLLAEDET' A
#
# COMPACT_ATOMS: atom_id res chain seq x y z
N MET A 1 -2.54 0.27 8.52
CA MET A 1 -2.48 0.92 9.86
C MET A 1 -2.99 2.35 9.73
N LYS A 2 -3.47 2.98 10.82
CA LYS A 2 -3.78 4.42 10.79
C LYS A 2 -2.45 5.20 10.72
N LEU A 3 -2.33 6.19 9.84
CA LEU A 3 -1.09 6.98 9.73
C LEU A 3 -0.69 7.63 11.07
N LEU A 4 -1.65 7.95 11.93
CA LEU A 4 -1.38 8.52 13.25
C LEU A 4 -0.55 7.60 14.15
N THR A 5 -0.74 6.27 14.08
CA THR A 5 0.03 5.35 14.92
C THR A 5 1.50 5.36 14.56
N HIS A 6 1.84 5.61 13.29
CA HIS A 6 3.23 5.69 12.85
C HIS A 6 3.99 6.85 13.51
N ASN A 7 3.32 7.98 13.78
CA ASN A 7 3.93 9.15 14.42
C ASN A 7 4.39 8.89 15.87
N LEU A 8 4.00 7.76 16.47
CA LEU A 8 4.38 7.38 17.83
C LEU A 8 5.37 6.21 17.87
N LEU A 9 5.77 5.66 16.72
CA LEU A 9 6.72 4.53 16.64
C LEU A 9 8.15 5.05 16.54
N THR A 10 9.08 4.43 17.27
CA THR A 10 10.51 4.78 17.27
C THR A 10 11.35 3.50 17.21
N SER A 11 12.44 3.51 16.44
CA SER A 11 13.40 2.40 16.37
C SER A 11 14.28 2.34 17.62
N HIS A 12 14.49 1.12 18.14
CA HIS A 12 15.30 0.86 19.34
C HIS A 12 16.55 0.01 19.04
N VAL A 13 17.03 0.02 17.79
CA VAL A 13 18.27 -0.66 17.40
C VAL A 13 19.45 -0.06 18.19
N ARG A 14 20.35 -0.92 18.68
CA ARG A 14 21.52 -0.47 19.45
C ARG A 14 22.45 0.39 18.58
N GLY A 15 23.05 1.43 19.16
CA GLY A 15 24.01 2.31 18.48
C GLY A 15 23.41 3.52 17.77
N LEU A 16 22.11 3.79 17.96
CA LEU A 16 21.48 5.04 17.50
C LEU A 16 21.99 6.24 18.29
N ARG A 17 22.09 7.40 17.61
CA ARG A 17 22.41 8.68 18.25
C ARG A 17 21.26 9.11 19.18
N PRO A 18 21.48 9.97 20.19
CA PRO A 18 20.39 10.54 20.99
C PRO A 18 19.35 11.22 20.10
N GLY A 19 18.07 10.83 20.23
CA GLY A 19 17.00 11.27 19.34
C GLY A 19 16.97 10.60 17.95
N GLY A 20 17.86 9.64 17.69
CA GLY A 20 17.83 8.80 16.50
C GLY A 20 16.75 7.72 16.57
N GLY A 21 16.31 7.24 15.41
CA GLY A 21 15.28 6.20 15.31
C GLY A 21 13.85 6.71 15.12
N TYR A 22 13.66 8.04 15.08
CA TYR A 22 12.41 8.70 14.72
C TYR A 22 12.69 9.86 13.74
N PRO A 23 11.85 10.08 12.71
CA PRO A 23 10.71 9.25 12.31
C PRO A 23 11.14 7.97 11.60
N LEU A 24 10.23 6.99 11.54
CA LEU A 24 10.43 5.80 10.72
C LEU A 24 10.10 6.13 9.25
N GLY A 25 10.78 5.48 8.30
CA GLY A 25 10.36 5.55 6.89
C GLY A 25 9.11 4.71 6.66
N ILE A 26 8.12 5.24 5.95
CA ILE A 26 6.98 4.46 5.45
C ILE A 26 7.24 4.12 3.98
N GLN A 27 7.07 2.84 3.65
CA GLN A 27 6.93 2.38 2.27
C GLN A 27 5.56 1.72 2.14
N VAL A 28 4.82 2.10 1.10
CA VAL A 28 3.46 1.62 0.86
C VAL A 28 3.45 0.80 -0.42
N GLU A 29 2.88 -0.39 -0.34
CA GLU A 29 2.57 -1.24 -1.47
C GLU A 29 1.07 -1.54 -1.44
N VAL A 30 0.45 -1.58 -2.61
CA VAL A 30 -0.98 -1.89 -2.73
C VAL A 30 -1.12 -3.40 -2.67
N VAL A 31 -1.51 -3.95 -1.51
CA VAL A 31 -1.71 -5.40 -1.35
C VAL A 31 -3.13 -5.82 -1.74
N GLU A 32 -4.11 -4.97 -1.44
CA GLU A 32 -5.52 -5.15 -1.81
C GLU A 32 -6.09 -3.83 -2.29
N GLY A 33 -6.99 -3.89 -3.28
CA GLY A 33 -7.59 -2.69 -3.86
C GLY A 33 -8.32 -2.98 -5.17
N ILE A 34 -8.70 -1.93 -5.87
CA ILE A 34 -9.39 -1.99 -7.16
C ILE A 34 -8.78 -0.93 -8.07
N LEU A 35 -8.41 -1.30 -9.30
CA LEU A 35 -8.11 -0.34 -10.36
C LEU A 35 -9.40 -0.08 -11.12
N ARG A 36 -9.81 1.18 -11.22
CA ARG A 36 -10.99 1.57 -11.99
C ARG A 36 -10.58 2.22 -13.29
N CYS A 37 -11.06 1.71 -14.42
CA CYS A 37 -10.90 2.35 -15.72
C CYS A 37 -11.69 3.67 -15.75
N PRO A 38 -11.09 4.82 -16.10
CA PRO A 38 -11.80 6.10 -16.11
C PRO A 38 -12.86 6.19 -17.22
N ASP A 39 -12.64 5.52 -18.35
CA ASP A 39 -13.52 5.63 -19.52
C ASP A 39 -14.69 4.64 -19.47
N SER A 40 -14.44 3.38 -19.09
CA SER A 40 -15.47 2.33 -19.01
C SER A 40 -16.06 2.16 -17.61
N GLY A 41 -15.44 2.73 -16.58
CA GLY A 41 -15.83 2.55 -15.18
C GLY A 41 -15.54 1.16 -14.62
N ARG A 42 -14.97 0.24 -15.43
CA ARG A 42 -14.68 -1.15 -15.06
C ARG A 42 -13.68 -1.25 -13.93
N GLU A 43 -13.90 -2.21 -13.05
CA GLU A 43 -13.09 -2.46 -11.87
C GLU A 43 -12.24 -3.73 -12.03
N PHE A 44 -10.94 -3.62 -11.75
CA PHE A 44 -9.97 -4.71 -11.77
C PHE A 44 -9.45 -4.95 -10.35
N PRO A 45 -9.80 -6.06 -9.70
CA PRO A 45 -9.41 -6.31 -8.31
C PRO A 45 -7.91 -6.59 -8.20
N ILE A 46 -7.29 -6.03 -7.15
CA ILE A 46 -5.91 -6.30 -6.74
C ILE A 46 -5.97 -7.23 -5.54
N THR A 47 -5.32 -8.39 -5.64
CA THR A 47 -5.20 -9.35 -4.54
C THR A 47 -3.74 -9.73 -4.36
N LYS A 48 -3.23 -9.70 -3.12
CA LYS A 48 -1.82 -10.00 -2.80
C LYS A 48 -0.82 -9.18 -3.63
N GLY A 49 -1.20 -7.94 -3.95
CA GLY A 49 -0.43 -7.03 -4.78
C GLY A 49 -0.41 -7.33 -6.28
N ILE A 50 -1.23 -8.29 -6.74
CA ILE A 50 -1.34 -8.65 -8.15
C ILE A 50 -2.70 -8.18 -8.68
N PRO A 51 -2.75 -7.29 -9.68
CA PRO A 51 -3.99 -6.89 -10.34
C PRO A 51 -4.49 -7.96 -11.30
N ASN A 52 -5.79 -8.27 -11.28
CA ASN A 52 -6.43 -9.11 -12.29
C ASN A 52 -6.97 -8.24 -13.45
N MET A 53 -6.31 -8.29 -14.60
CA MET A 53 -6.67 -7.55 -15.81
C MET A 53 -7.44 -8.39 -16.85
N LEU A 54 -7.87 -9.61 -16.48
CA LEU A 54 -8.62 -10.47 -17.38
C LEU A 54 -10.01 -9.88 -17.65
N LEU A 55 -10.42 -9.93 -18.92
CA LEU A 55 -11.75 -9.56 -19.37
C LEU A 55 -12.64 -10.80 -19.46
N ALA A 56 -13.95 -10.66 -19.23
CA ALA A 56 -14.89 -11.73 -19.52
C ALA A 56 -15.10 -11.84 -21.04
N GLU A 57 -15.52 -13.00 -21.51
CA GLU A 57 -15.68 -13.29 -22.95
C GLU A 57 -16.75 -12.41 -23.63
N ASP A 58 -17.71 -11.91 -22.85
CA ASP A 58 -18.75 -10.98 -23.30
C ASP A 58 -18.27 -9.52 -23.38
N GLU A 59 -17.08 -9.23 -22.87
CA GLU A 59 -16.47 -7.89 -22.83
C GLU A 59 -15.25 -7.75 -23.77
N THR A 60 -14.95 -8.81 -24.54
CA THR A 60 -13.94 -8.85 -25.62
C THR A 60 -14.57 -8.73 -26.99
#